data_AF-W6JJ53-F1
#
_entry.id   AF-W6JJ53-F1
#
_cell.length_a   1.000
_cell.length_b   1.000
_cell.length_c   1.000
_cell.angle_alpha   90.00
_cell.angle_beta   90.00
_cell.angle_gamma   90.00
#
_symmetry.space_group_name_H-M   'P 1'
#
loop_
_entity.id
_entity.type
_entity.pdbx_description
1 polymer ?
#
loop_
_entity_poly.entity_id
_entity_poly.type
_entity_poly.pdbx_seq_one_letter_code
_entity_poly.pdbx_strand_id
1 'polypeptide(L)'
;VFKLAKSWPTLNLLISIMGRTMGALGNLTFVLCIIIFIFAVMGMQLFGKNYYDNVDKFPGGEMPRWNFINFMHSFMIVFRVLCGEWIESMWDCMLVGDWSCIPFFLATVVIGNFVVLNLFLALLLSNFGSSNLS
;
A
#
# COMPACT_ATOMS: atom_id res chain seq x y z
N VAL A 1 14.92 20.39 -12.83
CA VAL A 1 14.43 19.11 -13.37
C VAL A 1 13.34 19.29 -14.43
N PHE A 2 12.17 19.87 -14.14
CA PHE A 2 11.11 20.07 -15.15
C PHE A 2 11.50 20.99 -16.34
N LYS A 3 12.39 21.98 -16.14
CA LYS A 3 12.94 22.78 -17.25
C LYS A 3 13.82 21.96 -18.22
N LEU A 4 14.48 20.89 -17.74
CA LEU A 4 15.27 19.97 -18.58
C LEU A 4 14.37 19.04 -19.40
N ALA A 5 13.19 18.69 -18.89
CA ALA A 5 12.20 17.91 -19.65
C ALA A 5 11.73 18.63 -20.91
N LYS A 6 11.73 19.97 -20.92
CA LYS A 6 11.40 20.76 -22.11
C LYS A 6 12.48 20.67 -23.20
N SER A 7 13.72 20.37 -22.82
CA SER A 7 14.88 20.31 -23.72
C SER A 7 15.21 18.90 -24.20
N TRP A 8 14.78 17.86 -23.46
CA TRP A 8 15.08 16.46 -23.75
C TRP A 8 13.81 15.72 -24.21
N PRO A 9 13.67 15.40 -25.51
CA PRO A 9 12.45 14.81 -26.06
C PRO A 9 12.07 13.48 -25.39
N THR A 10 13.04 12.66 -24.99
CA THR A 10 12.80 11.39 -24.26
C THR A 10 12.17 11.63 -22.89
N LEU A 11 12.63 12.62 -22.13
CA LEU A 11 12.08 12.93 -20.80
C LEU A 11 10.67 13.53 -20.92
N ASN A 12 10.43 14.39 -21.92
CA ASN A 12 9.10 14.91 -22.20
C ASN A 12 8.11 13.80 -22.58
N LEU A 13 8.56 12.82 -23.38
CA LEU A 13 7.77 11.64 -23.75
C LEU A 13 7.40 10.81 -22.51
N LEU A 14 8.35 10.54 -21.61
CA LEU A 14 8.09 9.80 -20.38
C LEU A 14 7.04 10.50 -19.49
N ILE A 15 7.16 11.81 -19.31
CA ILE A 15 6.19 12.60 -18.52
C ILE A 15 4.81 12.60 -19.19
N SER A 16 4.75 12.71 -20.53
CA SER A 16 3.49 12.66 -21.29
C SER A 16 2.80 11.29 -21.15
N ILE A 17 3.57 10.20 -21.20
CA ILE A 17 3.06 8.84 -20.98
C ILE A 17 2.54 8.70 -19.55
N MET A 18 3.31 9.12 -18.54
CA MET A 18 2.88 9.10 -17.13
C MET A 18 1.53 9.81 -16.94
N GLY A 19 1.37 11.01 -17.49
CA GLY A 19 0.12 11.77 -17.39
C GLY A 19 -1.07 11.09 -18.07
N ARG A 20 -0.88 10.49 -19.26
CA ARG A 20 -1.94 9.73 -19.95
C ARG A 20 -2.35 8.49 -19.16
N THR A 21 -1.38 7.76 -18.61
CA THR A 21 -1.61 6.57 -17.80
C THR A 21 -2.34 6.90 -16.50
N MET A 22 -2.03 8.02 -15.85
CA MET A 22 -2.77 8.49 -14.66
C MET A 22 -4.25 8.78 -14.97
N GLY A 23 -4.56 9.35 -16.14
CA GLY A 23 -5.94 9.56 -16.57
C GLY A 23 -6.71 8.26 -16.80
N ALA A 24 -6.08 7.27 -17.43
CA ALA A 24 -6.70 5.97 -17.70
C ALA A 24 -6.91 5.12 -16.43
N LEU A 25 -6.04 5.26 -15.43
CA LEU A 25 -6.04 4.45 -14.21
C LEU A 25 -6.53 5.18 -12.96
N GLY A 26 -7.05 6.41 -13.11
CA GLY A 26 -7.43 7.27 -11.98
C GLY A 26 -8.44 6.62 -11.04
N ASN A 27 -9.48 5.98 -11.60
CA ASN A 27 -10.51 5.31 -10.80
C ASN A 27 -9.96 4.13 -9.98
N LEU A 28 -9.11 3.30 -10.58
CA LEU A 28 -8.51 2.14 -9.88
C LEU A 28 -7.52 2.59 -8.82
N THR A 29 -6.72 3.62 -9.11
CA THR A 29 -5.81 4.24 -8.13
C THR A 29 -6.58 4.82 -6.95
N PHE A 30 -7.70 5.50 -7.20
CA PHE A 30 -8.53 6.06 -6.14
C PHE A 30 -9.14 4.97 -5.25
N VAL A 31 -9.63 3.88 -5.85
CA VAL A 31 -10.12 2.71 -5.09
C VAL A 31 -9.02 2.11 -4.23
N LEU A 32 -7.80 1.97 -4.75
CA LEU A 32 -6.65 1.49 -3.98
C LEU A 32 -6.37 2.40 -2.77
N CYS A 33 -6.38 3.73 -2.95
CA CYS A 33 -6.20 4.68 -1.86
C CYS A 33 -7.29 4.54 -0.78
N ILE A 34 -8.56 4.34 -1.17
CA ILE A 34 -9.65 4.11 -0.22
C ILE A 34 -9.43 2.82 0.57
N ILE A 35 -9.04 1.73 -0.09
CA ILE A 35 -8.80 0.45 0.57
C ILE A 35 -7.66 0.56 1.57
N ILE A 36 -6.55 1.20 1.19
CA ILE A 36 -5.43 1.45 2.11
C ILE A 36 -5.90 2.26 3.33
N PHE A 37 -6.69 3.31 3.10
CA PHE A 37 -7.23 4.14 4.18
C PHE A 37 -8.11 3.31 5.14
N ILE A 38 -9.03 2.51 4.61
CA ILE A 38 -9.92 1.65 5.41
C ILE A 38 -9.11 0.68 6.25
N PHE A 39 -8.16 -0.05 5.66
CA PHE A 39 -7.31 -0.99 6.40
C PHE A 39 -6.42 -0.31 7.44
N ALA A 40 -5.88 0.88 7.13
CA ALA A 40 -5.07 1.63 8.09
C ALA A 40 -5.89 2.06 9.31
N VAL A 41 -7.11 2.56 9.11
CA VAL A 41 -8.01 2.96 10.19
C VAL A 41 -8.49 1.73 10.97
N MET A 42 -8.87 0.64 10.30
CA MET A 42 -9.28 -0.60 10.96
C MET A 42 -8.15 -1.18 11.81
N GLY A 43 -6.93 -1.29 11.28
CA GLY A 43 -5.78 -1.81 12.03
C GLY A 43 -5.45 -0.95 13.25
N MET A 44 -5.53 0.37 13.11
CA MET A 44 -5.34 1.29 14.24
C MET A 44 -6.38 1.08 15.34
N GLN A 45 -7.66 0.93 14.99
CA GLN A 45 -8.74 0.74 15.95
C GLN A 45 -8.69 -0.64 16.62
N LEU A 46 -8.35 -1.68 15.88
CA LEU A 46 -8.30 -3.06 16.38
C LEU A 46 -7.05 -3.34 17.22
N PHE A 47 -5.89 -2.86 16.77
CA PHE A 47 -4.60 -3.28 17.32
C PHE A 47 -3.81 -2.16 18.01
N GLY A 48 -4.11 -0.89 17.77
CA GLY A 48 -3.32 0.23 18.29
C GLY A 48 -3.17 0.22 19.81
N LYS A 49 -4.24 -0.11 20.53
CA LYS A 49 -4.21 -0.25 22.00
C LYS A 49 -3.34 -1.42 22.46
N ASN A 50 -3.36 -2.55 21.75
CA ASN A 50 -2.55 -3.72 22.11
C ASN A 50 -1.05 -3.42 22.03
N TYR A 51 -0.62 -2.67 21.00
CA TYR A 51 0.78 -2.23 20.86
C TYR A 51 1.22 -1.28 21.98
N TYR A 52 0.32 -0.44 22.49
CA TYR A 52 0.63 0.47 23.58
C TYR A 52 0.68 -0.25 24.94
N ASP A 53 -0.34 -1.06 25.22
CA ASP A 53 -0.53 -1.72 26.52
C ASP A 53 0.46 -2.87 26.76
N ASN A 54 0.98 -3.50 25.69
CA ASN A 54 1.89 -4.66 25.76
C ASN A 54 3.26 -4.39 25.14
N VAL A 55 3.73 -3.14 25.17
CA VAL A 55 5.03 -2.75 24.59
C VAL A 55 6.20 -3.51 25.24
N ASP A 56 6.05 -3.95 26.49
CA ASP A 56 7.01 -4.73 27.26
C ASP A 56 7.33 -6.10 26.65
N LYS A 57 6.44 -6.63 25.81
CA LYS A 57 6.67 -7.90 25.10
C LYS A 57 7.70 -7.77 23.97
N PHE A 58 7.94 -6.55 23.48
CA PHE A 58 8.97 -6.32 22.47
C PHE A 58 10.37 -6.32 23.10
N PRO A 59 11.41 -6.67 22.33
CA PRO A 59 12.79 -6.59 22.81
C PRO A 59 13.12 -5.19 23.33
N GLY A 60 13.53 -5.10 24.59
CA GLY A 60 13.87 -3.82 25.24
C GLY A 60 12.67 -3.01 25.75
N GLY A 61 11.43 -3.52 25.61
CA GLY A 61 10.22 -2.78 26.00
C GLY A 61 9.99 -1.53 25.17
N GLU A 62 10.57 -1.47 23.97
CA GLU A 62 10.48 -0.34 23.06
C GLU A 62 9.50 -0.62 21.93
N MET A 63 8.88 0.46 21.46
CA MET A 63 7.90 0.41 20.39
C MET A 63 8.55 0.05 19.06
N PRO A 64 8.08 -0.97 18.33
CA PRO A 64 8.62 -1.29 17.03
C PRO A 64 8.35 -0.14 16.05
N ARG A 65 9.26 0.04 15.09
CA ARG A 65 9.13 1.02 14.01
C ARG A 65 7.83 0.83 13.20
N TRP A 66 7.38 -0.41 13.08
CA TRP A 66 6.13 -0.79 12.42
C TRP A 66 5.09 -1.09 13.51
N ASN A 67 4.18 -0.15 13.76
CA ASN A 67 3.10 -0.33 14.73
C ASN A 67 1.76 0.25 14.23
N PHE A 68 0.67 -0.08 14.94
CA PHE A 68 -0.68 0.40 14.63
C PHE A 68 -1.16 1.55 15.52
N ILE A 69 -0.27 2.29 16.19
CA ILE A 69 -0.69 3.25 17.24
C ILE A 69 -1.28 4.53 16.67
N ASN A 70 -0.77 4.99 15.54
CA ASN A 70 -1.28 6.17 14.87
C ASN A 70 -1.56 5.87 13.40
N PHE A 71 -2.31 6.78 12.78
CA PHE A 71 -2.74 6.61 11.40
C PHE A 71 -1.58 6.45 10.43
N MET A 72 -0.52 7.27 10.53
CA MET A 72 0.60 7.20 9.59
C MET A 72 1.40 5.90 9.72
N HIS A 73 1.65 5.40 10.92
CA HIS A 73 2.34 4.12 11.10
C HIS A 73 1.47 2.95 10.60
N SER A 74 0.16 2.99 10.88
CA SER A 74 -0.80 2.01 10.37
C SER A 74 -0.87 2.02 8.84
N PHE A 75 -0.91 3.22 8.23
CA PHE A 75 -0.86 3.40 6.78
C PHE A 75 0.41 2.81 6.18
N MET A 76 1.57 3.08 6.79
CA MET A 76 2.85 2.54 6.34
C MET A 76 2.91 1.00 6.46
N ILE A 77 2.33 0.39 7.50
CA ILE A 77 2.22 -1.07 7.59
C ILE A 77 1.37 -1.61 6.44
N VAL A 78 0.18 -1.05 6.20
CA VAL A 78 -0.70 -1.52 5.11
C VAL A 78 0.01 -1.38 3.76
N PHE A 79 0.72 -0.28 3.53
CA PHE A 79 1.54 -0.11 2.34
C PHE A 79 2.66 -1.16 2.24
N ARG A 80 3.36 -1.44 3.33
CA ARG A 80 4.40 -2.49 3.41
C ARG A 80 3.84 -3.88 3.09
N VAL A 81 2.63 -4.20 3.57
CA VAL A 81 1.90 -5.43 3.25
C VAL A 81 1.61 -5.55 1.76
N LEU A 82 1.19 -4.45 1.11
CA LEU A 82 0.97 -4.42 -0.35
C LEU A 82 2.26 -4.64 -1.17
N CYS A 83 3.43 -4.31 -0.60
CA CYS A 83 4.73 -4.63 -1.19
C CYS A 83 5.14 -6.10 -0.99
N GLY A 84 4.34 -6.91 -0.28
CA GLY A 84 4.59 -8.33 -0.02
C GLY A 84 5.23 -8.64 1.34
N GLU A 85 5.56 -7.63 2.14
CA GLU A 85 6.19 -7.80 3.46
C GLU A 85 5.16 -7.77 4.60
N TRP A 86 4.39 -8.84 4.75
CA TRP A 86 3.29 -8.90 5.74
C TRP A 86 3.57 -9.80 6.95
N ILE A 87 4.39 -10.84 6.78
CA ILE A 87 4.64 -11.86 7.81
C ILE A 87 5.26 -11.26 9.07
N GLU A 88 6.31 -10.43 8.96
CA GLU A 88 6.97 -9.82 10.12
C GLU A 88 6.01 -8.95 10.93
N SER A 89 5.27 -8.07 10.24
CA SER A 89 4.29 -7.18 10.90
C SER A 89 3.13 -7.95 11.52
N MET A 90 2.78 -9.11 10.95
CA MET A 90 1.77 -10.02 11.50
C MET A 90 2.26 -10.68 12.79
N TRP A 91 3.51 -11.17 12.84
CA TRP A 91 4.09 -11.74 14.06
C TRP A 91 4.15 -10.71 15.18
N ASP A 92 4.57 -9.48 14.89
CA ASP A 92 4.58 -8.39 15.87
C ASP A 92 3.18 -8.09 16.40
N CYS A 93 2.17 -8.10 15.53
CA CYS A 93 0.76 -7.92 15.94
C CYS A 93 0.29 -9.07 16.84
N MET A 94 0.61 -10.32 16.50
CA MET A 94 0.23 -11.49 17.29
C MET A 94 0.94 -11.56 18.65
N LEU A 95 2.16 -11.03 18.74
CA LEU A 95 2.90 -10.97 19.99
C LEU A 95 2.17 -10.11 21.04
N VAL A 96 1.64 -8.97 20.62
CA VAL A 96 0.93 -8.02 21.51
C VAL A 96 -0.57 -8.23 21.57
N GLY A 97 -1.17 -8.81 20.54
CA GLY A 97 -2.61 -9.03 20.39
C GLY A 97 -3.00 -10.50 20.48
N ASP A 98 -3.92 -10.90 19.60
CA ASP A 98 -4.49 -12.24 19.54
C ASP A 98 -4.50 -12.78 18.10
N TRP A 99 -5.18 -13.92 17.90
CA TRP A 99 -5.27 -14.57 16.58
C TRP A 99 -6.00 -13.73 15.52
N SER A 100 -6.71 -12.65 15.90
CA SER A 100 -7.41 -11.79 14.95
C SER A 100 -6.47 -11.00 14.02
N CYS A 101 -5.19 -10.89 14.35
CA CYS A 101 -4.17 -10.35 13.46
C CYS A 101 -4.08 -11.15 12.14
N ILE A 102 -4.16 -12.48 12.19
CA ILE A 102 -4.02 -13.34 11.01
C ILE A 102 -5.07 -13.05 9.93
N PRO A 103 -6.39 -13.12 10.21
CA PRO A 103 -7.39 -12.82 9.20
C PRO A 103 -7.31 -11.38 8.70
N PHE A 104 -6.90 -10.41 9.53
CA PHE A 104 -6.68 -9.03 9.08
C PHE A 104 -5.55 -8.92 8.05
N PHE A 105 -4.37 -9.49 8.32
CA PHE A 105 -3.24 -9.44 7.39
C PHE A 105 -3.53 -10.24 6.12
N LEU A 106 -4.13 -11.42 6.23
CA LEU A 106 -4.53 -12.22 5.06
C LEU A 106 -5.57 -11.49 4.19
N ALA A 107 -6.59 -10.88 4.79
CA ALA A 107 -7.57 -10.10 4.04
C ALA A 107 -6.92 -8.90 3.34
N THR A 108 -6.00 -8.21 4.01
CA THR A 108 -5.24 -7.09 3.45
C THR A 108 -4.40 -7.53 2.24
N VAL A 109 -3.70 -8.67 2.35
CA VAL A 109 -2.89 -9.24 1.25
C VAL A 109 -3.79 -9.65 0.08
N VAL A 110 -4.89 -10.38 0.33
CA VAL A 110 -5.77 -10.87 -0.73
C VAL A 110 -6.45 -9.73 -1.47
N ILE A 111 -7.09 -8.81 -0.74
CA ILE A 111 -7.81 -7.67 -1.33
C ILE A 111 -6.83 -6.70 -1.98
N GLY A 112 -5.72 -6.41 -1.30
CA GLY A 112 -4.67 -5.54 -1.80
C GLY A 112 -4.06 -6.02 -3.11
N ASN A 113 -3.61 -7.28 -3.13
CA ASN A 113 -3.03 -7.87 -4.33
C ASN A 113 -4.05 -7.99 -5.46
N PHE A 114 -5.31 -8.31 -5.17
CA PHE A 114 -6.36 -8.32 -6.21
C PHE A 114 -6.50 -6.96 -6.89
N VAL A 115 -6.49 -5.87 -6.13
CA VAL A 115 -6.58 -4.50 -6.68
C VAL A 115 -5.32 -4.11 -7.42
N VAL A 116 -4.14 -4.41 -6.88
CA VAL A 116 -2.84 -4.13 -7.52
C VAL A 116 -2.72 -4.90 -8.84
N LEU A 117 -3.13 -6.17 -8.89
CA LEU A 117 -3.15 -6.98 -10.11
C LEU A 117 -4.10 -6.37 -11.15
N ASN A 118 -5.30 -5.94 -10.75
CA ASN A 118 -6.24 -5.30 -11.66
C ASN A 118 -5.70 -3.97 -12.20
N LEU A 119 -5.00 -3.18 -11.38
CA LEU A 119 -4.32 -1.96 -11.82
C LEU A 119 -3.21 -2.28 -12.84
N PHE A 120 -2.42 -3.32 -12.59
CA PHE A 120 -1.36 -3.76 -13.50
C PHE A 120 -1.94 -4.27 -14.84
N LEU A 121 -2.98 -5.09 -14.81
CA LEU A 121 -3.67 -5.58 -16.01
C LEU A 121 -4.29 -4.43 -16.80
N ALA A 122 -4.93 -3.47 -16.14
CA ALA A 122 -5.48 -2.29 -16.80
C ALA A 122 -4.38 -1.45 -17.48
N LEU A 123 -3.23 -1.30 -16.83
CA LEU A 123 -2.07 -0.62 -17.41
C LEU A 123 -1.55 -1.36 -18.66
N LEU A 124 -1.39 -2.68 -18.58
CA LEU A 124 -0.93 -3.48 -19.73
C LEU A 124 -1.90 -3.41 -20.91
N LEU A 125 -3.20 -3.58 -20.66
CA LEU A 125 -4.24 -3.49 -21.68
C LEU A 125 -4.31 -2.10 -22.33
N SER A 126 -4.17 -1.04 -21.53
CA SER A 126 -4.13 0.33 -22.05
C SER A 126 -2.91 0.56 -22.95
N ASN A 127 -1.76 -0.05 -22.65
CA ASN A 127 -0.57 0.06 -23.50
C ASN A 127 -0.72 -0.75 -24.80
N PHE A 128 -1.20 -2.00 -24.73
CA PHE A 128 -1.40 -2.84 -25.93
C PHE A 128 -2.53 -2.35 -26.86
N GLY A 129 -3.57 -1.72 -26.30
CA GLY A 129 -4.61 -1.08 -27.09
C GLY A 129 -4.10 0.14 -27.87
N SER A 130 -3.14 0.88 -27.30
CA SER A 130 -2.56 2.07 -27.95
C SER A 130 -1.57 1.76 -29.07
N SER A 131 -0.90 0.59 -29.04
CA SER A 131 0.05 0.15 -30.07
C SER A 131 -0.58 -0.48 -31.32
N ASN A 132 -1.87 -0.80 -31.30
CA ASN A 132 -2.59 -1.39 -32.45
C ASN A 132 -3.41 -0.36 -33.25
N LEU A 133 -3.39 0.92 -32.87
CA LEU A 133 -4.07 2.02 -33.56
C LEU A 133 -3.12 3.11 -34.12
N SER A 134 -1.81 2.83 -34.19
CA SER A 134 -0.82 3.67 -34.88
C SER A 134 -0.22 2.97 -36.08
#